data_AF-A0A2V9SVQ7-F1
#
_entry.id   AF-A0A2V9SVQ7-F1
#
_cell.length_a   1.000
_cell.length_b   1.000
_cell.length_c   1.000
_cell.angle_alpha   90.00
_cell.angle_beta   90.00
_cell.angle_gamma   90.00
#
_symmetry.space_group_name_H-M   'P 1'
#
loop_
_entity.id
_entity.type
_entity.pdbx_description
1 polymer ?
#
loop_
_entity_poly.entity_id
_entity_poly.type
_entity_poly.pdbx_seq_one_letter_code
_entity_poly.pdbx_strand_id
1 'polypeptide(L)'
;MLRLARLRTILNYSGIATNALEMHILSPREAQRYWRTAALGVSALLIVALGASSGRFLVVDKPQKTDVILVLAGETDRRPAKGLELFDQGYGVRLVLDVPVATVYHWSLPELAGKYVQSLPEAKAITVCPIYGLSTKAEAQEASRCVEKVG
;
A
#
# COMPACT_ATOMS: atom_id res chain seq x y z
N MET A 1 -48.17 -1.95 -88.94
CA MET A 1 -48.85 -2.46 -87.73
C MET A 1 -48.55 -1.52 -86.57
N LEU A 2 -49.62 -1.05 -85.90
CA LEU A 2 -49.69 0.06 -84.95
C LEU A 2 -48.91 -0.15 -83.63
N ARG A 3 -48.44 0.96 -83.03
CA ARG A 3 -48.70 1.38 -81.61
C ARG A 3 -48.04 2.75 -81.37
N LEU A 4 -48.79 3.84 -81.46
CA LEU A 4 -49.53 4.55 -80.39
C LEU A 4 -48.64 5.20 -79.33
N ALA A 5 -48.79 6.52 -79.27
CA ALA A 5 -48.09 7.48 -78.46
C ALA A 5 -48.64 7.59 -77.02
N ARG A 6 -47.81 8.18 -76.15
CA ARG A 6 -48.12 8.97 -74.93
C ARG A 6 -49.33 8.54 -74.10
N LEU A 7 -49.09 8.24 -72.83
CA LEU A 7 -49.81 8.95 -71.75
C LEU A 7 -48.92 9.15 -70.53
N ARG A 8 -49.08 10.33 -69.95
CA ARG A 8 -48.33 10.94 -68.86
C ARG A 8 -48.97 10.55 -67.53
N THR A 9 -48.12 10.36 -66.52
CA THR A 9 -48.34 10.77 -65.11
C THR A 9 -49.40 10.00 -64.29
N ILE A 10 -48.97 9.47 -63.14
CA ILE A 10 -49.41 9.85 -61.77
C ILE A 10 -49.17 8.67 -60.80
N LEU A 11 -48.42 8.98 -59.73
CA LEU A 11 -48.32 8.30 -58.42
C LEU A 11 -47.79 6.86 -58.39
N ASN A 12 -46.51 6.73 -57.99
CA ASN A 12 -46.23 5.78 -56.90
C ASN A 12 -45.26 6.40 -55.91
N TYR A 13 -45.83 6.71 -54.75
CA TYR A 13 -45.24 7.33 -53.58
C TYR A 13 -44.85 6.20 -52.63
N SER A 14 -43.56 5.86 -52.53
CA SER A 14 -43.10 4.91 -51.51
C SER A 14 -41.61 5.05 -51.21
N GLY A 15 -41.32 5.48 -49.98
CA GLY A 15 -40.10 5.18 -49.21
C GLY A 15 -38.88 6.02 -49.58
N ILE A 16 -38.55 7.12 -48.91
CA ILE A 16 -38.12 7.19 -47.50
C ILE A 16 -37.27 5.96 -47.12
N ALA A 17 -35.97 5.99 -47.43
CA ALA A 17 -34.90 5.38 -46.63
C ALA A 17 -33.53 5.52 -47.33
N THR A 18 -33.03 6.74 -47.49
CA THR A 18 -31.61 6.96 -47.83
C THR A 18 -31.02 7.97 -46.85
N ASN A 19 -31.13 7.68 -45.55
CA ASN A 19 -30.43 8.39 -44.47
C ASN A 19 -30.22 7.42 -43.29
N ALA A 20 -29.81 6.18 -43.58
CA ALA A 20 -29.48 5.19 -42.57
C ALA A 20 -27.97 4.96 -42.57
N LEU A 21 -27.32 5.62 -41.62
CA LEU A 21 -26.10 5.16 -40.93
C LEU A 21 -24.93 4.69 -41.81
N GLU A 22 -24.05 5.62 -42.16
CA GLU A 22 -22.60 5.34 -42.08
C GLU A 22 -22.22 5.21 -40.60
N MET A 23 -22.68 4.14 -39.95
CA MET A 23 -21.99 3.63 -38.78
C MET A 23 -20.79 2.88 -39.34
N HIS A 24 -19.64 3.56 -39.36
CA HIS A 24 -18.34 2.98 -39.66
C HIS A 24 -18.18 1.71 -38.79
N ILE A 25 -18.48 0.54 -39.37
CA ILE A 25 -18.23 -0.75 -38.73
C ILE A 25 -16.71 -0.86 -38.67
N LEU A 26 -16.11 -0.50 -37.53
CA LEU A 26 -14.75 -0.88 -37.19
C LEU A 26 -14.60 -2.35 -37.55
N SER A 27 -13.64 -2.65 -38.43
CA SER A 27 -13.46 -4.03 -38.87
C SER A 27 -13.22 -4.91 -37.64
N PRO A 28 -13.70 -6.16 -37.61
CA PRO A 28 -13.58 -7.03 -36.44
C PRO A 28 -12.12 -7.17 -35.95
N ARG A 29 -11.13 -6.98 -36.84
CA ARG A 29 -9.70 -6.93 -36.51
C ARG A 29 -9.26 -5.65 -35.79
N GLU A 30 -9.82 -4.49 -36.16
CA GLU A 30 -9.53 -3.22 -35.48
C GLU A 30 -10.20 -3.16 -34.12
N ALA A 31 -11.45 -3.59 -34.02
CA ALA A 31 -12.13 -3.75 -32.74
C ALA A 31 -11.30 -4.65 -31.80
N GLN A 32 -10.88 -5.82 -32.27
CA GLN A 32 -10.04 -6.73 -31.50
C GLN A 32 -8.70 -6.10 -31.08
N ARG A 33 -8.08 -5.25 -31.92
CA ARG A 33 -6.84 -4.53 -31.57
C ARG A 33 -7.07 -3.50 -30.46
N TYR A 34 -8.16 -2.73 -30.53
CA TYR A 34 -8.53 -1.76 -29.48
C TYR A 34 -8.82 -2.46 -28.14
N TRP A 35 -9.55 -3.57 -28.15
CA TRP A 35 -9.81 -4.35 -26.93
C TRP A 35 -8.53 -4.89 -26.31
N ARG A 36 -7.57 -5.35 -27.14
CA ARG A 36 -6.27 -5.83 -26.64
C ARG A 36 -5.43 -4.71 -26.02
N THR A 37 -5.35 -3.54 -26.65
CA THR A 37 -4.60 -2.41 -26.09
C THR A 37 -5.24 -1.87 -24.82
N ALA A 38 -6.58 -1.77 -24.79
CA ALA A 38 -7.32 -1.40 -23.58
C ALA A 38 -7.07 -2.40 -22.44
N ALA A 39 -7.18 -3.70 -22.71
CA ALA A 39 -6.94 -4.74 -21.71
C ALA A 39 -5.50 -4.71 -21.15
N LEU A 40 -4.50 -4.47 -22.00
CA LEU A 40 -3.11 -4.31 -21.57
C LEU A 40 -2.92 -3.06 -20.71
N GLY A 41 -3.52 -1.93 -21.11
CA GLY A 41 -3.46 -0.70 -20.33
C GLY A 41 -4.07 -0.85 -18.93
N VAL A 42 -5.25 -1.48 -18.84
CA VAL A 42 -5.91 -1.75 -17.55
C VAL A 42 -5.07 -2.71 -16.70
N SER A 43 -4.54 -3.78 -17.30
CA SER A 43 -3.68 -4.74 -16.58
C SER A 43 -2.42 -4.07 -16.03
N ALA A 44 -1.76 -3.24 -16.83
CA ALA A 44 -0.57 -2.50 -16.39
C ALA A 44 -0.89 -1.56 -15.23
N LEU A 45 -2.01 -0.83 -15.31
CA LEU A 45 -2.46 0.06 -14.24
C LEU A 45 -2.74 -0.72 -12.94
N LEU A 46 -3.40 -1.88 -13.03
CA LEU A 46 -3.66 -2.74 -11.88
C LEU A 46 -2.36 -3.25 -11.24
N ILE A 47 -1.39 -3.69 -12.04
CA ILE A 47 -0.09 -4.15 -11.53
C ILE A 47 0.63 -3.02 -10.80
N VAL A 48 0.63 -1.80 -11.35
CA VAL A 48 1.23 -0.64 -10.70
C VAL A 48 0.52 -0.31 -9.39
N ALA A 49 -0.82 -0.30 -9.39
CA ALA A 49 -1.61 -0.01 -8.19
C ALA A 49 -1.40 -1.05 -7.07
N LEU A 50 -1.38 -2.34 -7.42
CA LEU A 50 -1.12 -3.42 -6.47
C LEU A 50 0.33 -3.40 -5.98
N GLY A 51 1.29 -3.19 -6.87
CA GLY A 51 2.71 -3.03 -6.50
C GLY A 51 2.91 -1.90 -5.50
N ALA A 52 2.29 -0.74 -5.75
CA ALA A 52 2.37 0.43 -4.89
C ALA A 52 1.70 0.25 -3.51
N SER A 53 0.70 -0.63 -3.38
CA SER A 53 -0.05 -0.86 -2.13
C SER A 53 0.35 -2.12 -1.37
N SER A 54 1.20 -2.98 -1.97
CA SER A 54 1.60 -4.28 -1.42
C SER A 54 2.07 -4.24 0.03
N GLY A 55 2.87 -3.25 0.42
CA GLY A 55 3.40 -3.12 1.78
C GLY A 55 2.33 -2.85 2.85
N ARG A 56 1.20 -2.21 2.49
CA ARG A 56 0.13 -1.87 3.44
C ARG A 56 -0.62 -3.11 3.92
N PHE A 57 -0.60 -4.21 3.15
CA PHE A 57 -1.20 -5.47 3.54
C PHE A 57 -0.43 -6.19 4.66
N LEU A 58 0.84 -5.85 4.88
CA LEU A 58 1.69 -6.45 5.92
C LEU A 58 1.52 -5.77 7.29
N VAL A 59 0.79 -4.66 7.36
CA VAL A 59 0.68 -3.84 8.57
C VAL A 59 -0.76 -3.82 9.06
N VAL A 60 -0.96 -4.23 10.30
CA VAL A 60 -2.24 -4.08 11.01
C VAL A 60 -2.09 -2.93 12.00
N ASP A 61 -2.67 -1.77 11.66
CA ASP A 61 -2.64 -0.58 12.51
C ASP A 61 -3.96 -0.46 13.30
N LYS A 62 -3.98 -1.09 14.47
CA LYS A 62 -5.11 -1.08 15.41
C LYS A 62 -4.58 -0.99 16.84
N PRO A 63 -4.08 0.18 17.28
CA PRO A 63 -3.49 0.32 18.60
C PRO A 63 -4.54 0.05 19.69
N GLN A 64 -4.13 -0.68 20.72
CA GLN A 64 -4.95 -1.02 21.89
C GLN A 64 -4.15 -0.74 23.15
N LYS A 65 -4.84 -0.44 24.26
CA LYS A 65 -4.17 -0.29 25.55
C LYS A 65 -3.48 -1.60 25.93
N THR A 66 -2.24 -1.48 26.39
CA THR A 66 -1.34 -2.57 26.77
C THR A 66 -0.53 -2.17 27.99
N ASP A 67 0.04 -3.14 28.68
CA ASP A 67 0.97 -2.87 29.79
C ASP A 67 2.33 -2.39 29.24
N VAL A 68 2.78 -3.01 28.13
CA VAL A 68 4.08 -2.76 27.52
C VAL A 68 3.93 -2.52 26.02
N ILE A 69 4.56 -1.45 25.52
CA ILE A 69 4.78 -1.20 24.09
C ILE A 69 6.18 -1.68 23.73
N LEU A 70 6.30 -2.60 22.79
CA LEU A 70 7.59 -3.06 22.24
C LEU A 70 7.80 -2.46 20.85
N VAL A 71 8.92 -1.76 20.67
CA VAL A 71 9.35 -1.21 19.38
C VAL A 71 10.48 -2.07 18.83
N LEU A 72 10.19 -2.86 17.80
CA LEU A 72 11.15 -3.75 17.16
C LEU A 72 12.23 -3.01 16.36
N ALA A 73 13.39 -3.63 16.25
CA ALA A 73 14.54 -3.10 15.54
C ALA A 73 14.33 -3.08 14.01
N GLY A 74 15.28 -2.44 13.31
CA GLY A 74 15.32 -2.39 11.84
C GLY A 74 14.87 -1.07 11.22
N GLU A 75 14.63 -0.04 12.04
CA GLU A 75 14.42 1.34 11.63
C GLU A 75 14.72 2.27 12.82
N THR A 76 15.10 3.54 12.58
CA THR A 76 15.63 4.43 13.63
C THR A 76 14.86 5.75 13.82
N ASP A 77 13.80 5.99 13.08
CA ASP A 77 13.07 7.26 13.07
C ASP A 77 11.56 7.03 13.27
N ARG A 78 10.87 6.51 12.25
CA ARG A 78 9.41 6.37 12.24
C ARG A 78 8.87 5.40 13.28
N ARG A 79 9.48 4.23 13.45
CA ARG A 79 9.01 3.21 14.41
C ARG A 79 9.20 3.66 15.86
N PRO A 80 10.39 4.16 16.27
CA PRO A 80 10.58 4.76 17.58
C PRO A 80 9.66 5.95 17.84
N ALA A 81 9.51 6.87 16.88
CA ALA A 81 8.64 8.03 17.02
C ALA A 81 7.17 7.63 17.24
N LYS A 82 6.67 6.65 16.47
CA LYS A 82 5.30 6.15 16.65
C LYS A 82 5.10 5.43 17.98
N GLY A 83 6.11 4.68 18.43
CA GLY A 83 6.09 4.04 19.75
C GLY A 83 5.96 5.08 20.87
N LEU A 84 6.75 6.14 20.82
CA LEU A 84 6.66 7.25 21.77
C LEU A 84 5.34 8.00 21.68
N GLU A 85 4.84 8.27 20.47
CA GLU A 85 3.53 8.91 20.29
C GLU A 85 2.41 8.12 20.98
N LEU A 86 2.39 6.80 20.81
CA LEU A 86 1.40 5.93 21.47
C LEU A 86 1.60 5.87 22.99
N PHE A 87 2.86 5.86 23.43
CA PHE A 87 3.22 5.87 24.84
C PHE A 87 2.77 7.16 25.53
N ASP A 88 3.03 8.32 24.94
CA ASP A 88 2.59 9.64 25.43
C ASP A 88 1.05 9.76 25.45
N GLN A 89 0.36 9.05 24.55
CA GLN A 89 -1.11 8.94 24.55
C GLN A 89 -1.66 7.97 25.61
N GLY A 90 -0.80 7.31 26.38
CA GLY A 90 -1.18 6.37 27.44
C GLY A 90 -1.67 5.02 26.93
N TYR A 91 -1.26 4.60 25.74
CA TYR A 91 -1.52 3.23 25.25
C TYR A 91 -0.66 2.18 25.97
N GLY A 92 0.43 2.58 26.60
CA GLY A 92 1.34 1.71 27.35
C GLY A 92 1.72 2.32 28.69
N VAL A 93 2.04 1.47 29.67
CA VAL A 93 2.63 1.91 30.96
C VAL A 93 4.15 1.85 30.91
N ARG A 94 4.69 0.95 30.09
CA ARG A 94 6.11 0.82 29.79
C ARG A 94 6.35 0.82 28.30
N LEU A 95 7.54 1.29 27.89
CA LEU A 95 8.00 1.20 26.51
C LEU A 95 9.36 0.51 26.46
N VAL A 96 9.51 -0.44 25.54
CA VAL A 96 10.77 -1.17 25.30
C VAL A 96 11.22 -0.87 23.89
N LEU A 97 12.44 -0.36 23.76
CA LEU A 97 13.12 -0.17 22.48
C LEU A 97 14.04 -1.36 22.24
N ASP A 98 13.75 -2.14 21.21
CA ASP A 98 14.62 -3.22 20.76
C ASP A 98 15.74 -2.65 19.89
N VAL A 99 16.99 -2.86 20.29
CA VAL A 99 18.14 -2.19 19.70
C VAL A 99 19.23 -3.20 19.38
N PRO A 100 19.62 -3.36 18.10
CA PRO A 100 20.63 -4.33 17.74
C PRO A 100 21.98 -3.92 18.30
N VAL A 101 22.72 -4.89 18.83
CA VAL A 101 24.09 -4.73 19.29
C VAL A 101 25.00 -4.63 18.06
N ALA A 102 25.02 -3.45 17.48
CA ALA A 102 25.88 -3.06 16.38
C ALA A 102 26.50 -1.69 16.66
N THR A 103 27.56 -1.39 15.91
CA THR A 103 28.28 -0.12 16.02
C THR A 103 28.04 0.72 14.77
N VAL A 104 27.73 1.99 14.96
CA VAL A 104 27.66 2.98 13.89
C VAL A 104 28.73 4.04 14.15
N TYR A 105 29.69 4.13 13.22
CA TYR A 105 30.94 4.86 13.42
C TYR A 105 31.69 4.39 14.67
N HIS A 106 31.67 5.18 15.75
CA HIS A 106 32.40 4.96 17.00
C HIS A 106 31.47 4.57 18.15
N TRP A 107 30.16 4.57 17.93
CA TRP A 107 29.15 4.45 18.97
C TRP A 107 28.40 3.14 18.85
N SER A 108 28.15 2.48 19.98
CA SER A 108 27.23 1.35 19.99
C SER A 108 25.78 1.85 19.88
N LEU A 109 24.96 1.17 19.09
CA LEU A 109 23.54 1.53 18.97
C LEU A 109 22.79 1.46 20.31
N PRO A 110 23.01 0.46 21.19
CA PRO A 110 22.40 0.45 22.52
C PRO A 110 22.80 1.66 23.38
N GLU A 111 24.05 2.12 23.28
CA GLU A 111 24.50 3.33 23.98
C GLU A 111 23.83 4.59 23.43
N LEU A 112 23.74 4.73 22.10
CA LEU A 112 23.03 5.85 21.47
C LEU A 112 21.56 5.86 21.86
N ALA A 113 20.90 4.71 21.84
CA ALA A 113 19.52 4.57 22.29
C ALA A 113 19.38 4.94 23.77
N GLY A 114 20.32 4.52 24.63
CA GLY A 114 20.36 4.91 26.03
C GLY A 114 20.45 6.42 26.22
N LYS A 115 21.33 7.10 25.47
CA LYS A 115 21.45 8.57 25.50
C LYS A 115 20.19 9.27 25.01
N TYR A 116 19.58 8.74 23.96
CA TYR A 116 18.31 9.24 23.45
C TYR A 116 17.20 9.09 24.50
N VAL A 117 17.04 7.93 25.11
CA VAL A 117 16.04 7.70 26.16
C VAL A 117 16.24 8.64 27.34
N GLN A 118 17.49 8.87 27.75
CA GLN A 118 17.81 9.78 28.86
C GLN A 118 17.43 11.24 28.58
N SER A 119 17.30 11.66 27.32
CA SER A 119 16.86 13.02 26.98
C SER A 119 15.33 13.18 26.98
N LEU A 120 14.57 12.08 27.14
CA LEU A 120 13.11 12.10 27.15
C LEU A 120 12.54 12.34 28.57
N PRO A 121 11.38 13.02 28.70
CA PRO A 121 10.77 13.31 30.00
C PRO A 121 10.44 12.06 30.84
N GLU A 122 10.09 10.95 30.19
CA GLU A 122 9.63 9.72 30.84
C GLU A 122 10.67 8.59 30.79
N ALA A 123 11.96 8.94 30.76
CA ALA A 123 13.07 8.00 30.62
C ALA A 123 13.00 6.75 31.54
N LYS A 124 12.43 6.88 32.75
CA LYS A 124 12.30 5.77 33.72
C LYS A 124 11.29 4.69 33.31
N ALA A 125 10.35 5.02 32.44
CA ALA A 125 9.36 4.09 31.92
C ALA A 125 9.81 3.43 30.61
N ILE A 126 10.93 3.89 30.04
CA ILE A 126 11.47 3.43 28.78
C ILE A 126 12.71 2.55 29.03
N THR A 127 12.73 1.35 28.47
CA THR A 127 13.83 0.39 28.60
C THR A 127 14.46 0.13 27.23
N VAL A 128 15.79 0.20 27.15
CA VAL A 128 16.54 -0.25 25.98
C VAL A 128 16.83 -1.74 26.14
N CYS A 129 16.39 -2.55 25.18
CA CYS A 129 16.64 -3.98 25.09
C CYS A 129 17.70 -4.25 24.01
N PRO A 130 18.93 -4.62 24.37
CA PRO A 130 19.94 -5.00 23.39
C PRO A 130 19.63 -6.39 22.81
N ILE A 131 19.62 -6.50 21.47
CA ILE A 131 19.44 -7.78 20.75
C ILE A 131 20.70 -8.17 19.97
N TYR A 132 20.98 -9.46 19.95
CA TYR A 132 22.18 -10.06 19.37
C TYR A 132 21.83 -10.94 18.15
N GLY A 133 20.60 -11.42 18.07
CA GLY A 133 20.12 -12.25 16.97
C GLY A 133 20.08 -11.53 15.62
N LEU A 134 20.51 -12.20 14.56
CA LEU A 134 20.47 -11.69 13.18
C LEU A 134 19.19 -12.07 12.41
N SER A 135 18.18 -12.62 13.09
CA SER A 135 16.92 -13.04 12.48
C SER A 135 15.74 -12.60 13.33
N THR A 136 14.59 -12.36 12.69
CA THR A 136 13.33 -12.01 13.38
C THR A 136 12.93 -13.07 14.41
N LYS A 137 13.24 -14.35 14.17
CA LYS A 137 12.98 -15.42 15.14
C LYS A 137 13.82 -15.24 16.42
N ALA A 138 15.10 -14.91 16.28
CA ALA A 138 15.99 -14.70 17.42
C ALA A 138 15.64 -13.40 18.16
N GLU A 139 15.33 -12.33 17.42
CA GLU A 139 14.83 -11.06 17.97
C GLU A 139 13.59 -11.30 18.84
N ALA A 140 12.59 -12.05 18.35
CA ALA A 140 11.39 -12.35 19.13
C ALA A 140 11.68 -13.06 20.47
N GLN A 141 12.67 -13.95 20.52
CA GLN A 141 13.08 -14.67 21.74
C GLN A 141 13.89 -13.79 22.72
N GLU A 142 14.59 -12.80 22.21
CA GLU A 142 15.35 -11.84 23.03
C GLU A 142 14.41 -10.77 23.58
N ALA A 143 13.55 -10.22 22.72
CA ALA A 143 12.52 -9.25 23.08
C ALA A 143 11.55 -9.79 24.14
N SER A 144 11.13 -11.07 24.05
CA SER A 144 10.23 -11.66 25.05
C SER A 144 10.84 -11.61 26.46
N ARG A 145 12.14 -11.90 26.58
CA ARG A 145 12.89 -11.84 27.85
C ARG A 145 13.03 -10.42 28.38
N CYS A 146 13.00 -9.41 27.53
CA CYS A 146 12.99 -8.01 27.95
C CYS A 146 11.61 -7.57 28.42
N VAL A 147 10.55 -7.95 27.71
CA VAL A 147 9.17 -7.64 28.09
C VAL A 147 8.83 -8.26 29.45
N GLU A 148 9.21 -9.52 29.69
CA GLU A 148 9.02 -10.22 30.97
C GLU A 148 9.70 -9.54 32.18
N LYS A 149 10.70 -8.68 31.96
CA LYS A 149 11.39 -7.96 33.04
C LYS A 149 10.74 -6.63 33.40
N VAL A 150 9.87 -6.11 32.55
CA VAL A 150 9.28 -4.77 32.70
C VAL A 150 7.78 -4.77 32.91
N GLY A 151 7.08 -5.83 32.49
CA GLY A 151 5.68 -6.11 32.81
C GLY A 151 5.56 -6.96 34.06
#